data_AF-A0A7G2C0G6-F1
#
_entry.id   AF-A0A7G2C0G6-F1
#
_cell.length_a   1.000
_cell.length_b   1.000
_cell.length_c   1.000
_cell.angle_alpha   90.00
_cell.angle_beta   90.00
_cell.angle_gamma   90.00
#
_symmetry.space_group_name_H-M   'P 1'
#
loop_
_entity.id
_entity.type
_entity.pdbx_description
1 polymer ?
#
loop_
_entity_poly.entity_id
_entity_poly.type
_entity_poly.pdbx_seq_one_letter_code
_entity_poly.pdbx_strand_id
1 'polypeptide(L)'
;MSQRFIVLCEELATLQLQLLRREAAPKKLAKEGLNLIKENLDCLTPSSVNKAVVPLYLRSCASLLKHVPDRDELAVLDVLDETFAVAKEYIHSKRNESPNDDCSVLRSIMSIDECYANFSAKNSPSSSHDESKAVGSQFSELVVPVYDRGMRNLRSHPDSVSTQSMLTLMQGTSKVYGNNIKFVPTTADISSLLPIKPKIQMEAKIQRCYGARDLLNRLCQRELSRLDAGMCLSVMAETGFYDGDVCNLCCSALHTSHPLLTSPQLCQIIHSLGILQHRHIHQKFFSSLIDPKKCTADGLKKHVQGLAMLRQPPFSETKLMNGVFLHSLRNAHSPHHQGSTATKGPKPHLRYNEAVVDYELPPLWYIDVGHSLSVLDITHHKFKLSVARQARRSIAKLSTLERCKLLYAVGGAPLESVPTELRAAWENKWARLSTSRRRNSRRLSRWMGRR
;
A
#
# COMPACT_ATOMS: atom_id res chain seq x y z
N MET A 1 29.51 -27.38 -9.81
CA MET A 1 28.84 -26.45 -8.87
C MET A 1 28.06 -25.35 -9.60
N SER A 2 28.63 -24.66 -10.60
CA SER A 2 27.93 -23.61 -11.37
C SER A 2 26.58 -24.04 -11.98
N GLN A 3 26.51 -25.25 -12.54
CA GLN A 3 25.30 -25.73 -13.23
C GLN A 3 24.12 -25.96 -12.28
N ARG A 4 24.36 -26.34 -11.01
CA ARG A 4 23.28 -26.52 -10.03
C ARG A 4 22.64 -25.19 -9.64
N PHE A 5 23.44 -24.14 -9.48
CA PHE A 5 22.91 -22.80 -9.20
C PHE A 5 22.07 -22.25 -10.35
N ILE A 6 22.49 -22.49 -11.60
CA ILE A 6 21.71 -22.09 -12.79
C ILE A 6 20.35 -22.80 -12.79
N VAL A 7 20.32 -24.12 -12.58
CA VAL A 7 19.08 -24.90 -12.51
C VAL A 7 18.17 -24.38 -11.40
N LEU A 8 18.71 -24.12 -10.20
CA LEU A 8 17.95 -23.52 -9.11
C LEU A 8 17.33 -22.17 -9.52
N CYS A 9 18.09 -21.30 -10.20
CA CYS A 9 17.58 -20.01 -10.66
C CYS A 9 16.42 -20.16 -11.67
N GLU A 10 16.51 -21.14 -12.57
CA GLU A 10 15.48 -21.44 -13.57
C GLU A 10 14.21 -22.03 -12.94
N GLU A 11 14.36 -22.93 -11.97
CA GLU A 11 13.23 -23.48 -11.22
C GLU A 11 12.52 -22.40 -10.40
N LEU A 12 13.27 -21.57 -9.68
CA LEU A 12 12.72 -20.43 -8.94
C LEU A 12 12.05 -19.40 -9.87
N ALA A 13 12.60 -19.17 -11.06
CA ALA A 13 11.97 -18.31 -12.07
C ALA A 13 10.67 -18.91 -12.59
N THR A 14 10.59 -20.23 -12.74
CA THR A 14 9.37 -20.93 -13.14
C THR A 14 8.28 -20.78 -12.08
N LEU A 15 8.62 -20.96 -10.79
CA LEU A 15 7.71 -20.71 -9.68
C LEU A 15 7.27 -19.24 -9.61
N GLN A 16 8.18 -18.30 -9.88
CA GLN A 16 7.85 -16.88 -9.99
C GLN A 16 6.83 -16.63 -11.11
N LEU A 17 6.99 -17.26 -12.28
CA LEU A 17 6.07 -17.12 -13.40
C LEU A 17 4.69 -17.71 -13.08
N GLN A 18 4.63 -18.89 -12.45
CA GLN A 18 3.37 -19.49 -11.99
C GLN A 18 2.65 -18.58 -10.98
N LEU A 19 3.40 -17.94 -10.08
CA LEU A 19 2.88 -16.96 -9.13
C LEU A 19 2.28 -15.74 -9.87
N LEU A 20 3.00 -15.19 -10.86
CA LEU A 20 2.56 -14.03 -11.63
C LEU A 20 1.32 -14.34 -12.49
N ARG A 21 1.25 -15.55 -13.05
CA ARG A 21 0.11 -16.05 -13.84
C ARG A 21 -1.07 -16.51 -12.96
N ARG A 22 -0.88 -16.56 -11.64
CA ARG A 22 -1.88 -17.02 -10.64
C ARG A 22 -2.32 -18.47 -10.89
N GLU A 23 -1.41 -19.30 -11.37
CA GLU A 23 -1.69 -20.71 -11.70
C GLU A 23 -1.81 -21.58 -10.43
N ALA A 24 -1.20 -21.16 -9.32
CA ALA A 24 -1.26 -21.87 -8.04
C ALA A 24 -1.34 -20.94 -6.83
N ALA A 25 -1.63 -21.51 -5.66
CA ALA A 25 -1.74 -20.77 -4.40
C ALA A 25 -0.38 -20.15 -4.01
N PRO A 26 -0.30 -18.83 -3.76
CA PRO A 26 0.97 -18.14 -3.46
C PRO A 26 1.77 -18.75 -2.32
N LYS A 27 1.10 -19.17 -1.24
CA LYS A 27 1.74 -19.78 -0.06
C LYS A 27 2.38 -21.14 -0.38
N LYS A 28 1.79 -21.91 -1.29
CA LYS A 28 2.31 -23.22 -1.70
C LYS A 28 3.60 -23.02 -2.50
N LEU A 29 3.54 -22.16 -3.52
CA LEU A 29 4.69 -21.82 -4.36
C LEU A 29 5.84 -21.20 -3.55
N ALA A 30 5.53 -20.35 -2.57
CA ALA A 30 6.52 -19.75 -1.69
C ALA A 30 7.24 -20.80 -0.82
N LYS A 31 6.49 -21.77 -0.29
CA LYS A 31 7.07 -22.87 0.51
C LYS A 31 7.92 -23.81 -0.33
N GLU A 32 7.48 -24.11 -1.55
CA GLU A 32 8.24 -24.90 -2.51
C GLU A 32 9.55 -24.20 -2.88
N GLY A 33 9.50 -22.90 -3.19
CA GLY A 33 10.70 -22.09 -3.44
C GLY A 33 11.64 -22.04 -2.22
N LEU A 34 11.11 -21.91 -1.00
CA LEU A 34 11.92 -21.94 0.22
C LEU A 34 12.64 -23.28 0.39
N ASN A 35 11.95 -24.40 0.16
CA ASN A 35 12.54 -25.73 0.26
C ASN A 35 13.63 -25.94 -0.81
N LEU A 36 13.38 -25.52 -2.06
CA LEU A 36 14.39 -25.61 -3.13
C LEU A 36 15.67 -24.85 -2.79
N ILE A 37 15.55 -23.65 -2.19
CA ILE A 37 16.72 -22.88 -1.76
C ILE A 37 17.46 -23.60 -0.63
N LYS A 38 16.73 -24.17 0.34
CA LYS A 38 17.30 -24.92 1.46
C LYS A 38 18.04 -26.19 1.04
N GLU A 39 17.49 -26.90 0.06
CA GLU A 39 18.10 -28.13 -0.47
C GLU A 39 19.38 -27.84 -1.27
N ASN A 40 19.56 -26.61 -1.74
CA ASN A 40 20.68 -26.18 -2.57
C ASN A 40 21.54 -25.07 -1.93
N LEU A 41 21.58 -24.98 -0.59
CA LEU A 41 22.38 -23.96 0.12
C LEU A 41 23.87 -24.07 -0.21
N ASP A 42 24.37 -25.30 -0.41
CA ASP A 42 25.74 -25.60 -0.84
C ASP A 42 26.11 -24.92 -2.18
N CYS A 43 25.11 -24.70 -3.03
CA CYS A 43 25.26 -24.10 -4.36
C CYS A 43 25.16 -22.56 -4.36
N LEU A 44 24.81 -21.94 -3.22
CA LEU A 44 24.75 -20.47 -3.06
C LEU A 44 26.13 -19.83 -2.84
N THR A 45 27.21 -20.57 -3.10
CA THR A 45 28.56 -20.01 -3.03
C THR A 45 28.77 -18.99 -4.16
N PRO A 46 29.19 -17.77 -3.80
CA PRO A 46 29.35 -16.73 -4.79
C PRO A 46 30.57 -17.05 -5.68
N SER A 47 30.34 -17.06 -6.99
CA SER A 47 31.30 -17.49 -7.99
C SER A 47 31.20 -16.60 -9.23
N SER A 48 32.34 -16.32 -9.84
CA SER A 48 32.45 -15.48 -11.04
C SER A 48 31.66 -16.02 -12.24
N VAL A 49 31.46 -17.34 -12.31
CA VAL A 49 30.75 -18.03 -13.40
C VAL A 49 29.23 -17.81 -13.31
N ASN A 50 28.69 -17.56 -12.12
CA ASN A 50 27.25 -17.51 -11.88
C ASN A 50 26.66 -16.09 -11.91
N LYS A 51 27.50 -15.06 -12.10
CA LYS A 51 27.10 -13.64 -12.01
C LYS A 51 25.91 -13.28 -12.90
N ALA A 52 25.83 -13.84 -14.11
CA ALA A 52 24.78 -13.52 -15.06
C ALA A 52 23.37 -13.90 -14.56
N VAL A 53 23.25 -14.94 -13.74
CA VAL A 53 21.96 -15.44 -13.24
C VAL A 53 21.58 -14.91 -11.85
N VAL A 54 22.50 -14.21 -11.16
CA VAL A 54 22.23 -13.63 -9.84
C VAL A 54 21.04 -12.65 -9.84
N PRO A 55 20.86 -11.74 -10.82
CA PRO A 55 19.67 -10.89 -10.86
C PRO A 55 18.36 -11.69 -10.94
N LEU A 56 18.36 -12.81 -11.66
CA LEU A 56 17.22 -13.71 -11.76
C LEU A 56 16.91 -14.33 -10.39
N TYR A 57 17.92 -14.87 -9.72
CA TYR A 57 17.82 -15.41 -8.37
C TYR A 57 17.23 -14.40 -7.38
N LEU A 58 17.81 -13.20 -7.30
CA LEU A 58 17.37 -12.15 -6.38
C LEU A 58 15.92 -11.73 -6.65
N ARG A 59 15.54 -11.62 -7.94
CA ARG A 59 14.18 -11.27 -8.34
C ARG A 59 13.17 -12.35 -7.95
N SER A 60 13.52 -13.62 -8.11
CA SER A 60 12.68 -14.75 -7.71
C SER A 60 12.53 -14.80 -6.19
N CYS A 61 13.63 -14.64 -5.43
CA CYS A 61 13.60 -14.58 -3.97
C CYS A 61 12.73 -13.42 -3.45
N ALA A 62 12.92 -12.22 -3.99
CA ALA A 62 12.11 -11.04 -3.66
C ALA A 62 10.60 -11.26 -3.89
N SER A 63 10.25 -12.04 -4.92
CA SER A 63 8.86 -12.30 -5.29
C SER A 63 8.22 -13.43 -4.47
N LEU A 64 8.96 -14.50 -4.18
CA LEU A 64 8.44 -15.71 -3.53
C LEU A 64 8.44 -15.60 -2.00
N LEU A 65 9.55 -15.14 -1.40
CA LEU A 65 9.76 -15.22 0.06
C LEU A 65 8.76 -14.38 0.86
N LYS A 66 8.25 -13.28 0.30
CA LYS A 66 7.21 -12.44 0.93
C LYS A 66 5.87 -13.14 1.17
N HIS A 67 5.66 -14.31 0.56
CA HIS A 67 4.42 -15.08 0.66
C HIS A 67 4.56 -16.32 1.55
N VAL A 68 5.74 -16.56 2.14
CA VAL A 68 5.97 -17.66 3.07
C VAL A 68 5.14 -17.45 4.35
N PRO A 69 4.46 -18.48 4.89
CA PRO A 69 3.73 -18.36 6.13
C PRO A 69 4.63 -18.07 7.33
N ASP A 70 4.14 -17.28 8.28
CA ASP A 70 4.83 -16.91 9.53
C ASP A 70 5.37 -18.10 10.35
N ARG A 71 4.83 -19.31 10.15
CA ARG A 71 5.33 -20.52 10.82
C ARG A 71 6.75 -20.92 10.40
N ASP A 72 7.15 -20.56 9.18
CA ASP A 72 8.45 -20.87 8.60
C ASP A 72 9.40 -19.65 8.68
N GLU A 73 9.20 -18.74 9.65
CA GLU A 73 9.92 -17.46 9.75
C GLU A 73 11.44 -17.60 9.91
N LEU A 74 11.91 -18.44 10.83
CA LEU A 74 13.34 -18.69 11.06
C LEU A 74 14.02 -19.23 9.80
N ALA A 75 13.34 -20.16 9.15
CA ALA A 75 13.78 -20.77 7.90
C ALA A 75 13.95 -19.76 6.76
N VAL A 76 13.14 -18.70 6.74
CA VAL A 76 13.28 -17.61 5.76
C VAL A 76 14.47 -16.73 6.11
N LEU A 77 14.68 -16.42 7.39
CA LEU A 77 15.82 -15.61 7.83
C LEU A 77 17.17 -16.27 7.48
N ASP A 78 17.31 -17.58 7.71
CA ASP A 78 18.52 -18.33 7.32
C ASP A 78 18.81 -18.21 5.81
N VAL A 79 17.77 -18.37 4.99
CA VAL A 79 17.88 -18.24 3.53
C VAL A 79 18.21 -16.80 3.11
N LEU A 80 17.69 -15.81 3.82
CA LEU A 80 17.97 -14.40 3.54
C LEU A 80 19.42 -14.04 3.88
N ASP A 81 20.03 -14.63 4.90
CA ASP A 81 21.43 -14.41 5.24
C ASP A 81 22.37 -14.96 4.15
N GLU A 82 22.07 -16.15 3.61
CA GLU A 82 22.82 -16.70 2.46
C GLU A 82 22.58 -15.88 1.18
N THR A 83 21.34 -15.43 0.97
CA THR A 83 20.99 -14.53 -0.15
C THR A 83 21.76 -13.21 -0.06
N PHE A 84 22.00 -12.71 1.16
CA PHE A 84 22.77 -11.49 1.40
C PHE A 84 24.22 -11.66 0.98
N ALA A 85 24.86 -12.79 1.30
CA ALA A 85 26.24 -13.08 0.89
C ALA A 85 26.38 -13.06 -0.65
N VAL A 86 25.46 -13.71 -1.36
CA VAL A 86 25.41 -13.72 -2.83
C VAL A 86 25.22 -12.31 -3.39
N ALA A 87 24.26 -11.55 -2.85
CA ALA A 87 23.99 -10.18 -3.29
C ALA A 87 25.20 -9.27 -3.07
N LYS A 88 25.84 -9.36 -1.90
CA LYS A 88 27.01 -8.56 -1.53
C LYS A 88 28.15 -8.80 -2.50
N GLU A 89 28.52 -10.05 -2.79
CA GLU A 89 29.61 -10.33 -3.73
C GLU A 89 29.26 -9.85 -5.15
N TYR A 90 28.04 -10.08 -5.62
CA TYR A 90 27.61 -9.62 -6.94
C TYR A 90 27.76 -8.10 -7.09
N ILE A 91 27.34 -7.33 -6.08
CA ILE A 91 27.43 -5.87 -6.10
C ILE A 91 28.89 -5.43 -6.10
N HIS A 92 29.76 -5.98 -5.25
CA HIS A 92 31.16 -5.58 -5.15
C HIS A 92 31.99 -5.95 -6.39
N SER A 93 31.64 -7.06 -7.05
CA SER A 93 32.44 -7.66 -8.12
C SER A 93 32.02 -7.26 -9.54
N LYS A 94 30.91 -6.53 -9.69
CA LYS A 94 30.34 -6.14 -10.99
C LYS A 94 30.77 -4.74 -11.41
N ARG A 95 31.32 -4.61 -12.63
CA ARG A 95 31.64 -3.34 -13.28
C ARG A 95 30.91 -3.26 -14.63
N ASN A 96 30.14 -2.18 -14.81
CA ASN A 96 29.51 -1.72 -16.07
C ASN A 96 28.59 -2.72 -16.80
N GLU A 97 27.32 -2.72 -16.43
CA GLU A 97 26.24 -3.35 -17.23
C GLU A 97 25.08 -2.36 -17.43
N SER A 98 24.06 -2.82 -18.17
CA SER A 98 22.83 -2.09 -18.48
C SER A 98 22.22 -1.40 -17.25
N PRO A 99 21.80 -0.12 -17.36
CA PRO A 99 21.13 0.59 -16.25
C PRO A 99 19.86 -0.11 -15.79
N ASN A 100 19.20 -0.87 -16.68
CA ASN A 100 17.98 -1.60 -16.35
C ASN A 100 18.25 -2.81 -15.44
N ASP A 101 19.40 -3.46 -15.57
CA ASP A 101 19.77 -4.60 -14.72
C ASP A 101 20.11 -4.14 -13.31
N ASP A 102 20.83 -3.03 -13.19
CA ASP A 102 21.12 -2.41 -11.88
C ASP A 102 19.81 -1.97 -11.19
N CYS A 103 18.85 -1.42 -11.93
CA CYS A 103 17.53 -1.07 -11.40
C CYS A 103 16.69 -2.31 -11.04
N SER A 104 16.82 -3.41 -11.79
CA SER A 104 16.18 -4.68 -11.46
C SER A 104 16.71 -5.24 -10.14
N VAL A 105 18.04 -5.24 -9.98
CA VAL A 105 18.72 -5.68 -8.75
C VAL A 105 18.36 -4.77 -7.57
N LEU A 106 18.36 -3.45 -7.76
CA LEU A 106 17.93 -2.48 -6.75
C LEU A 106 16.51 -2.78 -6.25
N ARG A 107 15.56 -3.02 -7.16
CA ARG A 107 14.18 -3.36 -6.80
C ARG A 107 14.11 -4.65 -5.99
N SER A 108 14.86 -5.67 -6.38
CA SER A 108 14.90 -6.96 -5.67
C SER A 108 15.47 -6.79 -4.26
N ILE A 109 16.60 -6.09 -4.10
CA ILE A 109 17.21 -5.81 -2.79
C ILE A 109 16.24 -5.02 -1.91
N MET A 110 15.62 -3.97 -2.44
CA MET A 110 14.65 -3.16 -1.71
C MET A 110 13.44 -3.97 -1.22
N SER A 111 12.97 -4.93 -2.02
CA SER A 111 11.86 -5.82 -1.65
C SER A 111 12.28 -6.89 -0.66
N ILE A 112 13.51 -7.40 -0.74
CA ILE A 112 14.07 -8.36 0.20
C ILE A 112 14.32 -7.69 1.56
N ASP A 113 14.83 -6.46 1.56
CA ASP A 113 15.01 -5.63 2.76
C ASP A 113 13.70 -5.43 3.53
N GLU A 114 12.60 -5.13 2.84
CA GLU A 114 11.27 -5.05 3.44
C GLU A 114 10.78 -6.41 3.97
N CYS A 115 11.05 -7.48 3.24
CA CYS A 115 10.73 -8.85 3.66
C CYS A 115 11.47 -9.21 4.96
N TYR A 116 12.77 -8.93 5.03
CA TYR A 116 13.61 -9.16 6.20
C TYR A 116 13.12 -8.35 7.40
N ALA A 117 12.83 -7.06 7.21
CA ALA A 117 12.32 -6.19 8.27
C ALA A 117 10.97 -6.69 8.83
N ASN A 118 10.07 -7.18 7.97
CA ASN A 118 8.77 -7.71 8.39
C ASN A 118 8.88 -8.98 9.24
N PHE A 119 9.82 -9.88 8.92
CA PHE A 119 10.04 -11.11 9.68
C PHE A 119 10.86 -10.86 10.96
N SER A 120 11.87 -9.99 10.90
CA SER A 120 12.69 -9.62 12.06
C SER A 120 11.91 -8.86 13.14
N ALA A 121 11.02 -7.93 12.73
CA ALA A 121 10.22 -7.14 13.67
C ALA A 121 9.25 -7.99 14.53
N LYS A 122 8.84 -9.17 14.05
CA LYS A 122 7.95 -10.08 14.79
C LYS A 122 8.68 -10.93 15.84
N ASN A 123 9.98 -11.17 15.64
CA ASN A 123 10.82 -11.93 16.56
C ASN A 123 11.43 -11.10 17.70
N SER A 124 11.25 -9.78 17.69
CA SER A 124 11.68 -8.93 18.80
C SER A 124 10.69 -9.07 19.96
N PRO A 125 11.08 -9.64 21.13
CA PRO A 125 10.17 -9.77 22.25
C PRO A 125 9.72 -8.37 22.70
N SER A 126 8.42 -8.19 22.85
CA SER A 126 7.82 -6.96 23.36
C SER A 126 8.18 -6.77 24.84
N SER A 127 9.41 -6.32 25.12
CA SER A 127 9.76 -5.73 26.41
C SER A 127 9.74 -4.20 26.28
N SER A 128 9.02 -3.63 27.23
CA SER A 128 8.84 -2.20 27.48
C SER A 128 10.16 -1.43 27.55
N HIS A 129 10.11 -0.20 27.03
CA HIS A 129 11.07 0.89 27.27
C HIS A 129 12.51 0.63 26.82
N ASP A 130 12.77 0.84 25.52
CA ASP A 130 13.86 1.72 25.07
C ASP A 130 13.76 1.97 23.55
N GLU A 131 13.84 3.23 23.14
CA GLU A 131 13.89 3.68 21.74
C GLU A 131 15.27 3.40 21.11
N SER A 132 15.86 2.22 21.38
CA SER A 132 17.20 1.86 20.90
C SER A 132 17.12 0.76 19.85
N LYS A 133 17.22 1.18 18.58
CA LYS A 133 17.67 0.41 17.41
C LYS A 133 16.96 -0.93 17.19
N ALA A 134 15.90 -0.90 16.36
CA ALA A 134 15.55 -2.05 15.55
C ALA A 134 16.83 -2.58 14.90
N VAL A 135 17.14 -3.87 15.07
CA VAL A 135 18.28 -4.53 14.41
C VAL A 135 18.15 -4.24 12.92
N GLY A 136 19.02 -3.36 12.40
CA GLY A 136 18.95 -2.90 11.02
C GLY A 136 19.07 -4.09 10.08
N SER A 137 18.19 -4.16 9.08
CA SER A 137 18.31 -5.14 8.01
C SER A 137 19.68 -4.98 7.33
N GLN A 138 20.44 -6.07 7.20
CA GLN A 138 21.76 -6.06 6.56
C GLN A 138 21.66 -5.62 5.09
N PHE A 139 20.53 -5.91 4.41
CA PHE A 139 20.30 -5.50 3.02
C PHE A 139 20.24 -3.99 2.81
N SER A 140 19.94 -3.20 3.86
CA SER A 140 19.92 -1.74 3.77
C SER A 140 21.28 -1.16 3.37
N GLU A 141 22.39 -1.82 3.74
CA GLU A 141 23.76 -1.45 3.38
C GLU A 141 24.02 -1.59 1.87
N LEU A 142 23.32 -2.53 1.20
CA LEU A 142 23.49 -2.82 -0.22
C LEU A 142 22.68 -1.88 -1.13
N VAL A 143 21.70 -1.14 -0.59
CA VAL A 143 20.84 -0.25 -1.37
C VAL A 143 21.62 0.92 -1.97
N VAL A 144 22.43 1.60 -1.16
CA VAL A 144 23.21 2.77 -1.57
C VAL A 144 24.16 2.48 -2.74
N PRO A 145 25.06 1.47 -2.69
CA PRO A 145 26.01 1.23 -3.76
C PRO A 145 25.36 0.83 -5.09
N VAL A 146 24.21 0.14 -5.06
CA VAL A 146 23.45 -0.21 -6.27
C VAL A 146 22.72 1.01 -6.83
N TYR A 147 22.13 1.83 -5.95
CA TYR A 147 21.49 3.08 -6.33
C TYR A 147 22.47 4.05 -7.00
N ASP A 148 23.64 4.29 -6.40
CA ASP A 148 24.64 5.21 -6.95
C ASP A 148 25.17 4.74 -8.31
N ARG A 149 25.25 3.42 -8.52
CA ARG A 149 25.60 2.84 -9.81
C ARG A 149 24.49 3.07 -10.84
N GLY A 150 23.24 2.79 -10.48
CA GLY A 150 22.08 3.02 -11.34
C GLY A 150 21.94 4.49 -11.76
N MET A 151 22.11 5.42 -10.81
CA MET A 151 22.08 6.87 -11.09
C MET A 151 23.24 7.32 -11.98
N ARG A 152 24.45 6.79 -11.78
CA ARG A 152 25.58 7.08 -12.69
C ARG A 152 25.30 6.56 -14.10
N ASN A 153 24.81 5.33 -14.23
CA ASN A 153 24.50 4.73 -15.53
C ASN A 153 23.35 5.46 -16.25
N LEU A 154 22.33 5.91 -15.51
CA LEU A 154 21.26 6.77 -16.05
C LEU A 154 21.83 8.08 -16.61
N ARG A 155 22.75 8.72 -15.89
CA ARG A 155 23.38 9.98 -16.35
C ARG A 155 24.25 9.78 -17.58
N SER A 156 24.95 8.64 -17.67
CA SER A 156 25.79 8.30 -18.82
C SER A 156 24.98 7.86 -20.05
N HIS A 157 23.84 7.17 -19.87
CA HIS A 157 23.06 6.58 -20.95
C HIS A 157 21.55 6.88 -20.79
N PRO A 158 21.14 8.15 -20.93
CA PRO A 158 19.80 8.61 -20.55
C PRO A 158 18.65 7.97 -21.33
N ASP A 159 18.86 7.69 -22.62
CA ASP A 159 17.77 7.23 -23.50
C ASP A 159 17.47 5.73 -23.31
N SER A 160 18.46 4.96 -22.87
CA SER A 160 18.40 3.49 -22.72
C SER A 160 17.58 3.00 -21.51
N VAL A 161 17.21 3.90 -20.60
CA VAL A 161 16.56 3.55 -19.33
C VAL A 161 15.05 3.44 -19.49
N SER A 162 14.47 2.30 -19.12
CA SER A 162 13.02 2.14 -19.16
C SER A 162 12.32 2.99 -18.10
N THR A 163 11.03 3.31 -18.30
CA THR A 163 10.21 4.01 -17.30
C THR A 163 10.20 3.29 -15.96
N GLN A 164 10.08 1.96 -16.00
CA GLN A 164 10.08 1.10 -14.85
C GLN A 164 11.40 1.16 -14.05
N SER A 165 12.53 1.36 -14.72
CA SER A 165 13.84 1.58 -14.08
C SER A 165 13.94 2.97 -13.44
N MET A 166 13.45 4.02 -14.11
CA MET A 166 13.39 5.38 -13.52
C MET A 166 12.52 5.40 -12.26
N LEU A 167 11.37 4.71 -12.27
CA LEU A 167 10.52 4.57 -11.09
C LEU A 167 11.20 3.82 -9.95
N THR A 168 11.99 2.78 -10.23
CA THR A 168 12.81 2.15 -9.18
C THR A 168 13.83 3.13 -8.61
N LEU A 169 14.52 3.90 -9.46
CA LEU A 169 15.47 4.91 -8.99
C LEU A 169 14.80 5.98 -8.14
N MET A 170 13.55 6.36 -8.43
CA MET A 170 12.77 7.23 -7.54
C MET A 170 12.51 6.57 -6.18
N GLN A 171 12.06 5.32 -6.15
CA GLN A 171 11.88 4.61 -4.88
C GLN A 171 13.20 4.48 -4.11
N GLY A 172 14.30 4.17 -4.80
CA GLY A 172 15.65 4.11 -4.25
C GLY A 172 16.10 5.46 -3.69
N THR A 173 15.84 6.56 -4.40
CA THR A 173 16.12 7.93 -3.94
C THR A 173 15.39 8.22 -2.62
N SER A 174 14.12 7.81 -2.50
CA SER A 174 13.37 7.94 -1.25
C SER A 174 13.91 7.06 -0.13
N LYS A 175 14.47 5.89 -0.41
CA LYS A 175 15.10 5.04 0.63
C LYS A 175 16.48 5.56 1.04
N VAL A 176 17.31 6.03 0.12
CA VAL A 176 18.67 6.50 0.42
C VAL A 176 18.65 7.86 1.14
N TYR A 177 17.94 8.84 0.60
CA TYR A 177 17.93 10.20 1.13
C TYR A 177 16.70 10.52 1.98
N GLY A 178 15.60 9.80 1.75
CA GLY A 178 14.30 10.09 2.37
C GLY A 178 14.02 9.37 3.69
N ASN A 179 14.92 8.48 4.18
CA ASN A 179 14.68 7.71 5.42
C ASN A 179 14.39 8.60 6.65
N ASN A 180 14.98 9.80 6.71
CA ASN A 180 14.76 10.76 7.79
C ASN A 180 13.56 11.70 7.57
N ILE A 181 12.94 11.65 6.39
CA ILE A 181 11.81 12.51 6.00
C ILE A 181 10.65 11.59 5.63
N LYS A 182 9.94 11.14 6.67
CA LYS A 182 8.74 10.32 6.49
C LYS A 182 7.61 11.21 5.96
N PHE A 183 7.42 11.18 4.64
CA PHE A 183 6.15 11.57 4.04
C PHE A 183 5.11 10.54 4.48
N VAL A 184 4.20 10.96 5.36
CA VAL A 184 3.05 10.14 5.74
C VAL A 184 1.88 10.65 4.90
N PRO A 185 1.28 9.84 4.01
CA PRO A 185 0.10 10.23 3.26
C PRO A 185 -0.96 10.75 4.23
N THR A 186 -1.16 12.07 4.26
CA THR A 186 -2.10 12.69 5.19
C THR A 186 -3.52 12.30 4.81
N THR A 187 -4.28 11.80 5.78
CA THR A 187 -5.70 11.58 5.59
C THR A 187 -6.46 12.89 5.43
N ALA A 188 -7.58 12.83 4.72
CA ALA A 188 -8.44 13.98 4.44
C ALA A 188 -8.76 14.79 5.72
N ASP A 189 -8.37 16.06 5.79
CA ASP A 189 -8.59 16.88 6.99
C ASP A 189 -9.92 17.65 6.87
N ILE A 190 -10.83 17.39 7.80
CA ILE A 190 -12.17 18.02 7.92
C ILE A 190 -12.05 19.50 8.29
N SER A 191 -10.99 19.88 9.01
CA SER A 191 -10.80 21.21 9.58
C SER A 191 -9.62 21.97 8.98
N SER A 192 -9.06 21.51 7.87
CA SER A 192 -7.87 22.13 7.28
C SER A 192 -8.17 23.58 6.87
N LEU A 193 -7.76 24.48 7.77
CA LEU A 193 -7.43 25.88 7.52
C LEU A 193 -6.14 26.01 6.69
N LEU A 194 -5.45 24.90 6.40
CA LEU A 194 -4.22 24.87 5.60
C LEU A 194 -4.10 23.56 4.79
N PRO A 195 -4.60 23.51 3.54
CA PRO A 195 -4.29 22.43 2.58
C PRO A 195 -2.80 22.37 2.19
N ILE A 196 -1.98 23.28 2.71
CA ILE A 196 -0.61 23.56 2.29
C ILE A 196 0.41 22.57 2.92
N LYS A 197 0.11 21.95 4.08
CA LYS A 197 1.08 21.12 4.81
C LYS A 197 1.62 19.93 4.01
N PRO A 198 0.81 19.14 3.28
CA PRO A 198 1.32 17.98 2.54
C PRO A 198 2.13 18.40 1.32
N LYS A 199 1.70 19.45 0.59
CA LYS A 199 2.50 20.00 -0.53
C LYS A 199 3.84 20.56 -0.08
N ILE A 200 3.88 21.27 1.05
CA ILE A 200 5.16 21.72 1.64
C ILE A 200 6.04 20.53 1.99
N GLN A 201 5.48 19.47 2.57
CA GLN A 201 6.25 18.27 2.90
C GLN A 201 6.79 17.57 1.64
N MET A 202 6.00 17.48 0.58
CA MET A 202 6.42 16.91 -0.71
C MET A 202 7.53 17.76 -1.35
N GLU A 203 7.38 19.08 -1.39
CA GLU A 203 8.40 20.00 -1.92
C GLU A 203 9.69 19.95 -1.09
N ALA A 204 9.59 20.00 0.24
CA ALA A 204 10.75 19.87 1.12
C ALA A 204 11.45 18.51 0.94
N LYS A 205 10.69 17.45 0.67
CA LYS A 205 11.25 16.13 0.40
C LYS A 205 12.01 16.12 -0.93
N ILE A 206 11.47 16.71 -2.00
CA ILE A 206 12.16 16.85 -3.29
C ILE A 206 13.46 17.64 -3.15
N GLN A 207 13.44 18.76 -2.41
CA GLN A 207 14.63 19.60 -2.22
C GLN A 207 15.75 18.88 -1.46
N ARG A 208 15.41 17.96 -0.54
CA ARG A 208 16.39 17.22 0.27
C ARG A 208 16.83 15.90 -0.37
N CYS A 209 16.05 15.35 -1.29
CA CYS A 209 16.35 14.09 -1.96
C CYS A 209 17.10 14.35 -3.27
N TYR A 210 18.43 14.22 -3.23
CA TYR A 210 19.28 14.47 -4.39
C TYR A 210 18.91 13.54 -5.57
N GLY A 211 18.78 14.10 -6.77
CA GLY A 211 18.40 13.36 -7.98
C GLY A 211 16.89 13.18 -8.21
N ALA A 212 16.03 13.45 -7.22
CA ALA A 212 14.57 13.31 -7.39
C ALA A 212 14.02 14.22 -8.50
N ARG A 213 14.46 15.49 -8.55
CA ARG A 213 14.02 16.45 -9.57
C ARG A 213 14.50 16.10 -10.99
N ASP A 214 15.71 15.55 -11.11
CA ASP A 214 16.26 15.07 -12.39
C ASP A 214 15.42 13.90 -12.93
N LEU A 215 15.07 12.94 -12.07
CA LEU A 215 14.18 11.82 -12.42
C LEU A 215 12.78 12.30 -12.86
N LEU A 216 12.19 13.24 -12.13
CA LEU A 216 10.88 13.81 -12.48
C LEU A 216 10.92 14.56 -13.82
N ASN A 217 11.92 15.41 -14.05
CA ASN A 217 12.10 16.11 -15.32
C ASN A 217 12.24 15.14 -16.51
N ARG A 218 12.95 14.03 -16.33
CA ARG A 218 13.09 12.99 -17.36
C ARG A 218 11.80 12.24 -17.61
N LEU A 219 10.98 12.00 -16.59
CA LEU A 219 9.65 11.42 -16.77
C LEU A 219 8.73 12.35 -17.57
N CYS A 220 8.82 13.67 -17.39
CA CYS A 220 8.08 14.64 -18.20
C CYS A 220 8.41 14.57 -19.69
N GLN A 221 9.63 14.15 -20.04
CA GLN A 221 10.09 14.07 -21.43
C GLN A 221 9.71 12.74 -22.12
N ARG A 222 9.12 11.79 -21.39
CA ARG A 222 8.81 10.46 -21.91
C ARG A 222 7.36 10.36 -22.35
N GLU A 223 7.13 9.63 -23.44
CA GLU A 223 5.79 9.18 -23.80
C GLU A 223 5.37 8.04 -22.87
N LEU A 224 4.35 8.29 -22.06
CA LEU A 224 3.87 7.31 -21.08
C LEU A 224 2.76 6.46 -21.68
N SER A 225 2.93 5.14 -21.63
CA SER A 225 1.82 4.22 -21.84
C SER A 225 0.82 4.33 -20.67
N ARG A 226 -0.38 3.75 -20.84
CA ARG A 226 -1.38 3.62 -19.77
C ARG A 226 -0.79 2.99 -18.50
N LEU A 227 0.01 1.94 -18.67
CA LEU A 227 0.60 1.19 -17.56
C LEU A 227 1.66 2.05 -16.87
N ASP A 228 2.51 2.71 -17.64
CA ASP A 228 3.52 3.62 -17.12
C ASP A 228 2.91 4.79 -16.35
N ALA A 229 1.87 5.43 -16.90
CA ALA A 229 1.17 6.53 -16.24
C ALA A 229 0.57 6.11 -14.88
N GLY A 230 -0.04 4.93 -14.81
CA GLY A 230 -0.58 4.38 -13.56
C GLY A 230 0.50 4.06 -12.52
N MET A 231 1.63 3.50 -12.96
CA MET A 231 2.77 3.22 -12.08
C MET A 231 3.44 4.51 -11.61
N CYS A 232 3.63 5.50 -12.48
CA CYS A 232 4.18 6.81 -12.14
C CYS A 232 3.37 7.49 -11.04
N LEU A 233 2.05 7.60 -11.21
CA LEU A 233 1.19 8.20 -10.18
C LEU A 233 1.26 7.45 -8.85
N SER A 234 1.32 6.12 -8.89
CA SER A 234 1.40 5.30 -7.67
C SER A 234 2.73 5.48 -6.95
N VAL A 235 3.85 5.45 -7.68
CA VAL A 235 5.19 5.66 -7.11
C VAL A 235 5.37 7.08 -6.58
N MET A 236 4.87 8.09 -7.29
CA MET A 236 4.87 9.47 -6.80
C MET A 236 4.07 9.59 -5.51
N ALA A 237 2.89 8.97 -5.42
CA ALA A 237 2.06 8.98 -4.21
C ALA A 237 2.71 8.22 -3.04
N GLU A 238 3.39 7.10 -3.30
CA GLU A 238 4.11 6.32 -2.30
C GLU A 238 5.35 7.07 -1.77
N THR A 239 6.13 7.67 -2.68
CA THR A 239 7.38 8.37 -2.34
C THR A 239 7.14 9.80 -1.86
N GLY A 240 6.03 10.43 -2.21
CA GLY A 240 5.79 11.85 -1.96
C GLY A 240 6.60 12.78 -2.86
N PHE A 241 7.17 12.27 -3.96
CA PHE A 241 7.82 13.09 -4.99
C PHE A 241 6.77 13.63 -5.96
N TYR A 242 6.25 14.81 -5.64
CA TYR A 242 5.24 15.48 -6.43
C TYR A 242 5.81 16.40 -7.51
N ASP A 243 5.35 16.21 -8.74
CA ASP A 243 5.53 17.14 -9.84
C ASP A 243 4.19 17.31 -10.57
N GLY A 244 3.80 18.57 -10.82
CA GLY A 244 2.51 18.88 -11.43
C GLY A 244 2.42 18.46 -12.90
N ASP A 245 3.52 18.58 -13.64
CA ASP A 245 3.58 18.31 -15.07
C ASP A 245 3.57 16.80 -15.33
N VAL A 246 4.31 16.03 -14.53
CA VAL A 246 4.24 14.56 -14.57
C VAL A 246 2.81 14.08 -14.26
N CYS A 247 2.13 14.69 -13.28
CA CYS A 247 0.75 14.33 -12.94
C CYS A 247 -0.22 14.61 -14.10
N ASN A 248 -0.09 15.78 -14.75
CA ASN A 248 -0.90 16.15 -15.90
C ASN A 248 -0.67 15.20 -17.10
N LEU A 249 0.59 14.87 -17.37
CA LEU A 249 0.98 13.92 -18.43
C LEU A 249 0.37 12.53 -18.16
N CYS A 250 0.51 12.03 -16.93
CA CYS A 250 -0.08 10.75 -16.54
C CYS A 250 -1.61 10.76 -16.68
N CYS A 251 -2.28 11.81 -16.20
CA CYS A 251 -3.74 11.92 -16.30
C CYS A 251 -4.22 12.01 -17.75
N SER A 252 -3.47 12.68 -18.62
CA SER A 252 -3.78 12.78 -20.05
C SER A 252 -3.65 11.41 -20.73
N ALA A 253 -2.56 10.68 -20.49
CA ALA A 253 -2.36 9.32 -21.01
C ALA A 253 -3.41 8.31 -20.49
N LEU A 254 -3.84 8.45 -19.22
CA LEU A 254 -4.92 7.64 -18.65
C LEU A 254 -6.29 7.99 -19.23
N HIS A 255 -6.53 9.26 -19.54
CA HIS A 255 -7.76 9.70 -20.18
C HIS A 255 -7.88 9.19 -21.61
N THR A 256 -6.81 9.23 -22.42
CA THR A 256 -6.85 8.69 -23.78
C THR A 256 -7.08 7.17 -23.81
N SER A 257 -6.61 6.46 -22.78
CA SER A 257 -6.72 5.00 -22.66
C SER A 257 -7.82 4.52 -21.70
N HIS A 258 -8.76 5.40 -21.34
CA HIS A 258 -9.78 5.14 -20.33
C HIS A 258 -10.68 3.91 -20.58
N PRO A 259 -11.02 3.49 -21.83
CA PRO A 259 -11.91 2.33 -22.02
C PRO A 259 -11.31 1.02 -21.50
N LEU A 260 -9.98 0.97 -21.38
CA LEU A 260 -9.27 -0.22 -20.92
C LEU A 260 -9.11 -0.23 -19.38
N LEU A 261 -9.42 0.88 -18.68
CA LEU A 261 -9.22 1.00 -17.24
C LEU A 261 -10.32 0.27 -16.46
N THR A 262 -9.90 -0.59 -15.54
CA THR A 262 -10.80 -1.30 -14.64
C THR A 262 -11.17 -0.45 -13.42
N SER A 263 -12.32 -0.72 -12.79
CA SER A 263 -12.74 0.02 -11.59
C SER A 263 -11.71 -0.01 -10.44
N PRO A 264 -11.03 -1.13 -10.13
CA PRO A 264 -9.94 -1.14 -9.15
C PRO A 264 -8.76 -0.23 -9.52
N GLN A 265 -8.39 -0.14 -10.80
CA GLN A 265 -7.34 0.78 -11.27
C GLN A 265 -7.77 2.23 -11.11
N LEU A 266 -9.01 2.55 -11.47
CA LEU A 266 -9.59 3.89 -11.28
C LEU A 266 -9.63 4.30 -9.81
N CYS A 267 -10.00 3.38 -8.90
CA CYS A 267 -9.94 3.60 -7.45
C CYS A 267 -8.52 3.98 -7.00
N GLN A 268 -7.50 3.26 -7.48
CA GLN A 268 -6.10 3.53 -7.17
C GLN A 268 -5.66 4.88 -7.74
N ILE A 269 -6.05 5.23 -8.98
CA ILE A 269 -5.75 6.52 -9.61
C ILE A 269 -6.32 7.67 -8.77
N ILE A 270 -7.62 7.63 -8.41
CA ILE A 270 -8.26 8.67 -7.59
C ILE A 270 -7.57 8.80 -6.22
N HIS A 271 -7.17 7.68 -5.63
CA HIS A 271 -6.44 7.67 -4.37
C HIS A 271 -5.05 8.30 -4.48
N SER A 272 -4.27 7.93 -5.49
CA SER A 272 -2.94 8.52 -5.74
C SER A 272 -3.02 10.03 -5.99
N LEU A 273 -4.00 10.48 -6.78
CA LEU A 273 -4.28 11.91 -6.96
C LEU A 273 -4.62 12.61 -5.64
N GLY A 274 -5.35 11.92 -4.75
CA GLY A 274 -5.68 12.43 -3.43
C GLY A 274 -4.48 12.61 -2.52
N ILE A 275 -3.58 11.64 -2.49
CA ILE A 275 -2.32 11.73 -1.74
C ILE A 275 -1.47 12.91 -2.25
N LEU A 276 -1.36 13.03 -3.57
CA LEU A 276 -0.60 14.10 -4.23
C LEU A 276 -1.30 15.46 -4.16
N GLN A 277 -2.56 15.50 -3.71
CA GLN A 277 -3.42 16.69 -3.71
C GLN A 277 -3.45 17.39 -5.09
N HIS A 278 -3.45 16.58 -6.15
CA HIS A 278 -3.43 17.03 -7.52
C HIS A 278 -4.86 17.07 -8.07
N ARG A 279 -5.34 18.27 -8.38
CA ARG A 279 -6.66 18.49 -8.96
C ARG A 279 -6.53 18.55 -10.47
N HIS A 280 -6.98 17.48 -11.13
CA HIS A 280 -6.96 17.37 -12.58
C HIS A 280 -8.37 17.52 -13.17
N ILE A 281 -8.49 18.05 -14.39
CA ILE A 281 -9.77 18.23 -15.08
C ILE A 281 -10.54 16.91 -15.26
N HIS A 282 -9.83 15.81 -15.52
CA HIS A 282 -10.41 14.48 -15.73
C HIS A 282 -10.76 13.72 -14.43
N GLN A 283 -10.50 14.28 -13.25
CA GLN A 283 -10.75 13.57 -11.98
C GLN A 283 -12.22 13.16 -11.79
N LYS A 284 -13.17 14.07 -12.10
CA LYS A 284 -14.61 13.78 -12.07
C LYS A 284 -14.99 12.67 -13.05
N PHE A 285 -14.40 12.68 -14.24
CA PHE A 285 -14.59 11.67 -15.26
C PHE A 285 -14.10 10.29 -14.81
N PHE A 286 -12.87 10.18 -14.28
CA PHE A 286 -12.38 8.91 -13.74
C PHE A 286 -13.26 8.37 -12.61
N SER A 287 -13.77 9.24 -11.74
CA SER A 287 -14.68 8.83 -10.67
C SER A 287 -16.05 8.36 -11.17
N SER A 288 -16.55 8.85 -12.30
CA SER A 288 -17.87 8.45 -12.81
C SER A 288 -17.86 7.04 -13.43
N LEU A 289 -16.71 6.65 -13.99
CA LEU A 289 -16.47 5.32 -14.58
C LEU A 289 -16.39 4.18 -13.56
N ILE A 290 -16.22 4.49 -12.26
CA ILE A 290 -16.11 3.48 -11.22
C ILE A 290 -17.48 2.80 -10.99
N ASP A 291 -17.49 1.48 -11.10
CA ASP A 291 -18.61 0.64 -10.68
C ASP A 291 -18.27 -0.02 -9.34
N PRO A 292 -18.92 0.37 -8.23
CA PRO A 292 -18.66 -0.20 -6.92
C PRO A 292 -18.83 -1.72 -6.85
N LYS A 293 -19.66 -2.32 -7.72
CA LYS A 293 -19.85 -3.78 -7.76
C LYS A 293 -18.61 -4.53 -8.24
N LYS A 294 -17.76 -3.87 -9.04
CA LYS A 294 -16.52 -4.44 -9.60
C LYS A 294 -15.28 -4.10 -8.77
N CYS A 295 -15.45 -3.43 -7.63
CA CYS A 295 -14.37 -3.05 -6.73
C CYS A 295 -14.21 -4.04 -5.59
N THR A 296 -13.01 -4.10 -5.00
CA THR A 296 -12.80 -4.72 -3.68
C THR A 296 -13.16 -3.72 -2.58
N ALA A 297 -13.37 -4.17 -1.34
CA ALA A 297 -13.57 -3.25 -0.21
C ALA A 297 -12.42 -2.26 -0.04
N ASP A 298 -11.17 -2.69 -0.25
CA ASP A 298 -10.01 -1.80 -0.20
C ASP A 298 -10.03 -0.79 -1.36
N GLY A 299 -10.38 -1.22 -2.57
CA GLY A 299 -10.56 -0.33 -3.71
C GLY A 299 -11.63 0.74 -3.48
N LEU A 300 -12.79 0.36 -2.92
CA LEU A 300 -13.83 1.32 -2.57
C LEU A 300 -13.34 2.30 -1.48
N LYS A 301 -12.67 1.80 -0.43
CA LYS A 301 -12.09 2.66 0.62
C LYS A 301 -11.13 3.69 0.02
N LYS A 302 -10.22 3.26 -0.85
CA LYS A 302 -9.28 4.13 -1.58
C LYS A 302 -9.99 5.18 -2.41
N HIS A 303 -11.07 4.81 -3.10
CA HIS A 303 -11.88 5.75 -3.88
C HIS A 303 -12.51 6.83 -3.00
N VAL A 304 -13.19 6.45 -1.91
CA VAL A 304 -13.82 7.40 -0.98
C VAL A 304 -12.76 8.30 -0.32
N GLN A 305 -11.62 7.74 0.10
CA GLN A 305 -10.51 8.47 0.68
C GLN A 305 -9.91 9.48 -0.31
N GLY A 306 -9.67 9.08 -1.56
CA GLY A 306 -9.13 9.97 -2.59
C GLY A 306 -10.07 11.14 -2.88
N LEU A 307 -11.38 10.88 -3.00
CA LEU A 307 -12.38 11.95 -3.12
C LEU A 307 -12.35 12.91 -1.94
N ALA A 308 -12.30 12.38 -0.71
CA ALA A 308 -12.23 13.18 0.52
C ALA A 308 -10.96 14.03 0.60
N MET A 309 -9.79 13.49 0.24
CA MET A 309 -8.53 14.22 0.20
C MET A 309 -8.56 15.36 -0.82
N LEU A 310 -9.22 15.16 -1.96
CA LEU A 310 -9.39 16.16 -3.01
C LEU A 310 -10.50 17.17 -2.69
N ARG A 311 -11.32 16.87 -1.68
CA ARG A 311 -12.59 17.55 -1.35
C ARG A 311 -13.49 17.63 -2.58
N GLN A 312 -13.56 16.54 -3.33
CA GLN A 312 -14.40 16.44 -4.51
C GLN A 312 -15.63 15.59 -4.18
N PRO A 313 -16.85 16.12 -4.34
CA PRO A 313 -18.04 15.32 -4.16
C PRO A 313 -18.07 14.15 -5.15
N PRO A 314 -18.63 12.99 -4.76
CA PRO A 314 -18.80 11.88 -5.68
C PRO A 314 -19.74 12.27 -6.82
N PHE A 315 -19.61 11.61 -7.97
CA PHE A 315 -20.54 11.80 -9.08
C PHE A 315 -21.99 11.48 -8.71
N SER A 316 -22.19 10.46 -7.85
CA SER A 316 -23.48 10.12 -7.28
C SER A 316 -23.29 9.60 -5.86
N GLU A 317 -23.85 10.32 -4.88
CA GLU A 317 -23.83 9.90 -3.47
C GLU A 317 -24.56 8.58 -3.28
N THR A 318 -25.72 8.39 -3.92
CA THR A 318 -26.49 7.14 -3.87
C THR A 318 -25.68 5.96 -4.39
N LYS A 319 -25.03 6.11 -5.56
CA LYS A 319 -24.18 5.05 -6.14
C LYS A 319 -23.01 4.72 -5.22
N LEU A 320 -22.36 5.74 -4.64
CA LEU A 320 -21.26 5.57 -3.69
C LEU A 320 -21.73 4.82 -2.44
N MET A 321 -22.83 5.27 -1.83
CA MET A 321 -23.38 4.68 -0.61
C MET A 321 -23.89 3.26 -0.82
N ASN A 322 -24.50 2.97 -1.97
CA ASN A 322 -24.86 1.60 -2.34
C ASN A 322 -23.63 0.69 -2.42
N GLY A 323 -22.51 1.20 -2.94
CA GLY A 323 -21.21 0.51 -2.87
C GLY A 323 -20.72 0.29 -1.44
N VAL A 324 -20.79 1.31 -0.59
CA VAL A 324 -20.39 1.21 0.83
C VAL A 324 -21.22 0.15 1.55
N PHE A 325 -22.53 0.11 1.31
CA PHE A 325 -23.41 -0.92 1.88
C PHE A 325 -23.16 -2.30 1.29
N LEU A 326 -22.91 -2.42 0.00
CA LEU A 326 -22.56 -3.69 -0.65
C LEU A 326 -21.38 -4.38 0.06
N HIS A 327 -20.32 -3.63 0.38
CA HIS A 327 -19.15 -4.20 1.04
C HIS A 327 -19.32 -4.34 2.55
N SER A 328 -19.96 -3.38 3.23
CA SER A 328 -20.12 -3.43 4.69
C SER A 328 -21.14 -4.47 5.16
N LEU A 329 -22.16 -4.78 4.35
CA LEU A 329 -23.21 -5.74 4.70
C LEU A 329 -22.91 -7.16 4.20
N ARG A 330 -21.87 -7.36 3.37
CA ARG A 330 -21.47 -8.70 2.92
C ARG A 330 -21.16 -9.65 4.08
N ASN A 331 -20.79 -9.09 5.24
CA ASN A 331 -20.48 -9.80 6.48
C ASN A 331 -21.72 -10.14 7.30
N ALA A 332 -22.87 -9.51 7.04
CA ALA A 332 -24.08 -9.69 7.83
C ALA A 332 -24.69 -11.09 7.68
N HIS A 333 -24.13 -11.94 6.80
CA HIS A 333 -24.58 -13.30 6.54
C HIS A 333 -23.49 -14.36 6.81
N SER A 334 -22.40 -14.05 7.51
CA SER A 334 -21.52 -15.10 8.07
C SER A 334 -22.06 -15.51 9.45
N PRO A 335 -22.73 -16.66 9.60
CA PRO A 335 -23.29 -17.08 10.87
C PRO A 335 -22.20 -17.82 11.64
N HIS A 336 -21.48 -17.12 12.52
CA HIS A 336 -20.79 -17.81 13.60
C HIS A 336 -21.80 -18.14 14.71
N HIS A 337 -21.99 -19.45 14.92
CA HIS A 337 -22.64 -20.09 16.07
C HIS A 337 -24.14 -19.84 16.26
N GLN A 338 -24.96 -20.62 15.56
CA GLN A 338 -26.15 -21.25 16.16
C GLN A 338 -26.45 -22.55 15.38
N GLY A 339 -26.67 -23.64 16.12
CA GLY A 339 -26.84 -24.97 15.56
C GLY A 339 -28.11 -25.17 14.74
N SER A 340 -28.13 -26.32 14.07
CA SER A 340 -29.28 -27.03 13.52
C SER A 340 -29.79 -26.61 12.13
N THR A 341 -29.57 -27.55 11.19
CA THR A 341 -30.50 -28.10 10.19
C THR A 341 -31.28 -27.18 9.23
N ALA A 342 -31.06 -27.42 7.93
CA ALA A 342 -32.00 -27.27 6.79
C ALA A 342 -32.40 -25.81 6.43
N THR A 343 -32.11 -25.27 5.24
CA THR A 343 -32.55 -25.75 3.91
C THR A 343 -31.85 -24.92 2.81
N LYS A 344 -31.62 -25.54 1.66
CA LYS A 344 -30.91 -24.97 0.50
C LYS A 344 -31.76 -23.90 -0.21
N GLY A 345 -31.32 -22.65 -0.21
CA GLY A 345 -31.73 -21.61 -1.16
C GLY A 345 -30.63 -21.35 -2.19
N PRO A 346 -30.96 -20.95 -3.44
CA PRO A 346 -30.00 -20.92 -4.54
C PRO A 346 -29.01 -19.77 -4.38
N LYS A 347 -27.71 -20.10 -4.39
CA LYS A 347 -26.61 -19.13 -4.36
C LYS A 347 -26.58 -18.37 -5.69
N PRO A 348 -26.64 -17.03 -5.71
CA PRO A 348 -26.42 -16.28 -6.95
C PRO A 348 -24.94 -16.40 -7.36
N HIS A 349 -24.75 -16.64 -8.65
CA HIS A 349 -23.50 -16.94 -9.35
C HIS A 349 -22.26 -16.18 -8.84
N LEU A 350 -21.39 -16.88 -8.12
CA LEU A 350 -20.00 -16.51 -7.88
C LEU A 350 -19.12 -17.18 -8.96
N ARG A 351 -18.67 -16.42 -9.95
CA ARG A 351 -17.39 -16.72 -10.59
C ARG A 351 -16.31 -16.28 -9.61
N TYR A 352 -15.57 -17.22 -9.04
CA TYR A 352 -14.19 -17.16 -8.55
C TYR A 352 -14.01 -18.31 -7.54
N ASN A 353 -13.14 -19.27 -7.88
CA ASN A 353 -12.68 -20.36 -7.02
C ASN A 353 -11.72 -19.85 -5.93
N GLU A 354 -12.15 -18.88 -5.12
CA GLU A 354 -11.52 -18.63 -3.84
C GLU A 354 -12.37 -19.33 -2.79
N ALA A 355 -11.74 -20.23 -2.03
CA ALA A 355 -12.30 -20.77 -0.80
C ALA A 355 -12.93 -19.63 0.01
N VAL A 356 -14.07 -19.88 0.65
CA VAL A 356 -14.77 -18.93 1.54
C VAL A 356 -13.80 -18.55 2.67
N VAL A 357 -12.94 -17.57 2.41
CA VAL A 357 -12.21 -16.83 3.43
C VAL A 357 -13.26 -15.92 4.02
N ASP A 358 -13.46 -16.00 5.34
CA ASP A 358 -14.30 -15.08 6.08
C ASP A 358 -13.97 -13.66 5.62
N TYR A 359 -14.91 -13.07 4.87
CA TYR A 359 -14.77 -11.72 4.35
C TYR A 359 -15.02 -10.79 5.53
N GLU A 360 -14.15 -10.79 6.54
CA GLU A 360 -14.30 -9.94 7.72
C GLU A 360 -13.58 -8.61 7.51
N LEU A 361 -14.33 -7.51 7.51
CA LEU A 361 -13.75 -6.17 7.34
C LEU A 361 -13.25 -5.67 8.69
N PRO A 362 -11.99 -5.20 8.79
CA PRO A 362 -11.45 -4.72 10.04
C PRO A 362 -12.15 -3.43 10.49
N PRO A 363 -12.23 -3.14 11.80
CA PRO A 363 -12.83 -1.90 12.32
C PRO A 363 -12.26 -0.62 11.69
N LEU A 364 -10.98 -0.62 11.33
CA LEU A 364 -10.32 0.51 10.67
C LEU A 364 -10.94 0.84 9.31
N TRP A 365 -11.42 -0.15 8.55
CA TRP A 365 -12.09 0.09 7.28
C TRP A 365 -13.33 0.99 7.47
N TYR A 366 -14.15 0.68 8.49
CA TYR A 366 -15.34 1.46 8.81
C TYR A 366 -14.99 2.87 9.26
N ILE A 367 -13.96 3.02 10.10
CA ILE A 367 -13.49 4.32 10.60
C ILE A 367 -13.01 5.20 9.44
N ASP A 368 -12.17 4.66 8.56
CA ASP A 368 -11.60 5.40 7.43
C ASP A 368 -12.66 5.82 6.41
N VAL A 369 -13.59 4.92 6.06
CA VAL A 369 -14.70 5.25 5.16
C VAL A 369 -15.63 6.28 5.81
N GLY A 370 -16.01 6.08 7.08
CA GLY A 370 -16.91 7.00 7.78
C GLY A 370 -16.33 8.41 7.96
N HIS A 371 -15.03 8.49 8.24
CA HIS A 371 -14.29 9.74 8.30
C HIS A 371 -14.29 10.43 6.93
N SER A 372 -13.97 9.70 5.86
CA SER A 372 -13.91 10.24 4.50
C SER A 372 -15.28 10.72 4.02
N LEU A 373 -16.35 9.98 4.31
CA LEU A 373 -17.73 10.43 4.05
C LEU A 373 -18.06 11.71 4.81
N SER A 374 -17.62 11.84 6.07
CA SER A 374 -17.84 13.05 6.87
C SER A 374 -17.07 14.25 6.31
N VAL A 375 -15.88 14.06 5.73
CA VAL A 375 -15.14 15.12 5.01
C VAL A 375 -15.89 15.60 3.78
N LEU A 376 -16.57 14.68 3.09
CA LEU A 376 -17.38 14.96 1.90
C LEU A 376 -18.77 15.51 2.24
N ASP A 377 -19.06 15.76 3.52
CA ASP A 377 -20.37 16.17 4.03
C ASP A 377 -21.51 15.16 3.75
N ILE A 378 -21.16 13.88 3.56
CA ILE A 378 -22.12 12.80 3.33
C ILE A 378 -22.48 12.17 4.66
N THR A 379 -23.68 12.47 5.17
CA THR A 379 -24.16 11.92 6.44
C THR A 379 -25.16 10.78 6.24
N HIS A 380 -24.77 9.55 6.60
CA HIS A 380 -25.68 8.40 6.61
C HIS A 380 -25.78 7.74 7.99
N HIS A 381 -26.89 7.96 8.70
CA HIS A 381 -27.10 7.52 10.08
C HIS A 381 -26.90 6.00 10.29
N LYS A 382 -27.41 5.16 9.39
CA LYS A 382 -27.22 3.69 9.49
C LYS A 382 -25.74 3.29 9.42
N PHE A 383 -24.95 3.94 8.56
CA PHE A 383 -23.53 3.63 8.41
C PHE A 383 -22.75 4.13 9.62
N LYS A 384 -23.03 5.34 10.14
CA LYS A 384 -22.43 5.85 11.38
C LYS A 384 -22.66 4.90 12.57
N LEU A 385 -23.85 4.31 12.69
CA LEU A 385 -24.13 3.26 13.68
C LEU A 385 -23.30 2.00 13.46
N SER A 386 -23.08 1.57 12.21
CA SER A 386 -22.20 0.45 11.90
C SER A 386 -20.76 0.73 12.30
N VAL A 387 -20.23 1.94 12.01
CA VAL A 387 -18.89 2.36 12.47
C VAL A 387 -18.79 2.26 13.99
N ALA A 388 -19.75 2.81 14.72
CA ALA A 388 -19.80 2.75 16.18
C ALA A 388 -19.82 1.31 16.72
N ARG A 389 -20.57 0.40 16.08
CA ARG A 389 -20.64 -1.01 16.48
C ARG A 389 -19.32 -1.73 16.27
N GLN A 390 -18.71 -1.56 15.09
CA GLN A 390 -17.48 -2.27 14.71
C GLN A 390 -16.26 -1.76 15.50
N ALA A 391 -16.19 -0.45 15.78
CA ALA A 391 -15.09 0.13 16.53
C ALA A 391 -15.16 -0.15 18.05
N ARG A 392 -16.34 -0.47 18.61
CA ARG A 392 -16.57 -0.49 20.07
C ARG A 392 -15.56 -1.34 20.85
N ARG A 393 -15.22 -2.53 20.34
CA ARG A 393 -14.31 -3.47 21.02
C ARG A 393 -12.83 -3.14 20.78
N SER A 394 -12.50 -2.34 19.77
CA SER A 394 -11.13 -2.04 19.36
C SER A 394 -10.62 -0.66 19.78
N ILE A 395 -11.47 0.20 20.36
CA ILE A 395 -11.11 1.60 20.72
C ILE A 395 -9.82 1.72 21.53
N ALA A 396 -9.63 0.81 22.49
CA ALA A 396 -8.44 0.81 23.34
C ALA A 396 -7.15 0.56 22.54
N LYS A 397 -7.24 -0.21 21.45
CA LYS A 397 -6.11 -0.55 20.56
C LYS A 397 -5.85 0.49 19.48
N LEU A 398 -6.77 1.42 19.24
CA LEU A 398 -6.61 2.48 18.24
C LEU A 398 -5.57 3.51 18.69
N SER A 399 -4.75 3.96 17.75
CA SER A 399 -3.88 5.12 17.90
C SER A 399 -4.68 6.41 18.12
N THR A 400 -4.02 7.47 18.60
CA THR A 400 -4.65 8.79 18.77
C THR A 400 -5.27 9.30 17.47
N LEU A 401 -4.56 9.14 16.33
CA LEU A 401 -5.05 9.55 15.01
C LEU A 401 -6.33 8.80 14.62
N GLU A 402 -6.37 7.48 14.79
CA GLU A 402 -7.55 6.67 14.47
C GLU A 402 -8.74 6.98 15.38
N ARG A 403 -8.49 7.29 16.65
CA ARG A 403 -9.53 7.77 17.57
C ARG A 403 -10.07 9.13 17.12
N CYS A 404 -9.22 10.04 16.64
CA CYS A 404 -9.68 11.30 16.05
C CYS A 404 -10.55 11.06 14.82
N LYS A 405 -10.12 10.22 13.87
CA LYS A 405 -10.94 9.82 12.71
C LYS A 405 -12.28 9.24 13.13
N LEU A 406 -12.30 8.35 14.13
CA LEU A 406 -13.51 7.76 14.68
C LEU A 406 -14.47 8.82 15.24
N LEU A 407 -13.95 9.83 15.96
CA LEU A 407 -14.77 10.92 16.48
C LEU A 407 -15.47 11.71 15.38
N TYR A 408 -14.79 11.94 14.25
CA TYR A 408 -15.40 12.58 13.08
C TYR A 408 -16.39 11.66 12.36
N ALA A 409 -16.01 10.40 12.12
CA ALA A 409 -16.84 9.40 11.45
C ALA A 409 -18.19 9.18 12.14
N VAL A 410 -18.21 9.24 13.47
CA VAL A 410 -19.40 9.03 14.30
C VAL A 410 -20.06 10.36 14.72
N GLY A 411 -19.34 11.48 14.64
CA GLY A 411 -19.77 12.80 15.11
C GLY A 411 -20.71 13.56 14.16
N GLY A 412 -21.18 14.72 14.61
CA GLY A 412 -21.79 15.76 13.77
C GLY A 412 -23.29 15.67 13.50
N ALA A 413 -24.00 14.63 13.93
CA ALA A 413 -25.46 14.55 13.78
C ALA A 413 -26.16 14.96 15.09
N PRO A 414 -26.96 16.04 15.11
CA PRO A 414 -27.83 16.35 16.25
C PRO A 414 -28.87 15.24 16.44
N LEU A 415 -29.34 15.02 17.68
CA LEU A 415 -30.28 13.92 17.96
C LEU A 415 -31.58 14.12 17.18
N GLU A 416 -31.98 15.38 16.97
CA GLU A 416 -33.16 15.76 16.21
C GLU A 416 -33.09 15.29 14.74
N SER A 417 -31.90 15.23 14.13
CA SER A 417 -31.73 14.81 12.73
C SER A 417 -31.72 13.28 12.55
N VAL A 418 -31.70 12.51 13.64
CA VAL A 418 -31.68 11.05 13.58
C VAL A 418 -33.10 10.53 13.35
N PRO A 419 -33.33 9.68 12.33
CA PRO A 419 -34.63 9.04 12.11
C PRO A 419 -35.13 8.32 13.37
N THR A 420 -36.42 8.47 13.68
CA THR A 420 -37.07 7.95 14.90
C THR A 420 -36.75 6.49 15.16
N GLU A 421 -36.80 5.66 14.12
CA GLU A 421 -36.48 4.22 14.13
C GLU A 421 -35.07 3.90 14.64
N LEU A 422 -34.12 4.82 14.46
CA LEU A 422 -32.73 4.64 14.83
C LEU A 422 -32.36 5.32 16.15
N ARG A 423 -33.22 6.18 16.71
CA ARG A 423 -32.91 6.99 17.90
C ARG A 423 -32.53 6.16 19.12
N ALA A 424 -33.30 5.12 19.43
CA ALA A 424 -32.99 4.24 20.57
C ALA A 424 -31.63 3.53 20.40
N ALA A 425 -31.31 3.07 19.19
CA ALA A 425 -30.02 2.45 18.88
C ALA A 425 -28.88 3.48 18.87
N TRP A 426 -29.18 4.71 18.46
CA TRP A 426 -28.29 5.86 18.50
C TRP A 426 -27.96 6.20 19.94
N GLU A 427 -28.91 6.56 20.79
CA GLU A 427 -28.68 6.86 22.21
C GLU A 427 -27.90 5.76 22.93
N ASN A 428 -28.30 4.50 22.76
CA ASN A 428 -27.65 3.39 23.46
C ASN A 428 -26.19 3.13 23.03
N LYS A 429 -25.84 3.33 21.76
CA LYS A 429 -24.52 2.97 21.21
C LYS A 429 -23.64 4.18 20.93
N TRP A 430 -24.23 5.29 20.49
CA TRP A 430 -23.57 6.56 20.21
C TRP A 430 -23.28 7.36 21.47
N ALA A 431 -24.22 7.49 22.42
CA ALA A 431 -24.00 8.32 23.63
C ALA A 431 -22.87 7.76 24.51
N ARG A 432 -22.70 6.44 24.57
CA ARG A 432 -21.58 5.77 25.28
C ARG A 432 -20.22 6.01 24.64
N LEU A 433 -20.17 6.23 23.33
CA LEU A 433 -18.94 6.56 22.60
C LEU A 433 -18.63 8.07 22.65
N SER A 434 -19.66 8.91 22.52
CA SER A 434 -19.53 10.37 22.56
C SER A 434 -19.33 10.93 23.98
N THR A 435 -19.68 10.21 25.04
CA THR A 435 -19.30 10.58 26.42
C THR A 435 -17.79 10.50 26.67
N SER A 436 -17.06 9.67 25.93
CA SER A 436 -15.58 9.71 25.87
C SER A 436 -15.06 11.03 25.28
N ARG A 437 -15.80 11.63 24.32
CA ARG A 437 -15.52 12.96 23.75
C ARG A 437 -15.55 14.04 24.83
N ARG A 438 -16.48 14.00 25.80
CA ARG A 438 -16.53 14.97 26.92
C ARG A 438 -15.34 14.85 27.88
N ARG A 439 -14.79 13.64 28.10
CA ARG A 439 -13.58 13.45 28.92
C ARG A 439 -12.30 13.90 28.20
N ASN A 440 -12.17 13.62 26.90
CA ASN A 440 -10.99 14.01 26.12
C ASN A 440 -10.99 15.49 25.70
N SER A 441 -12.15 16.08 25.36
CA SER A 441 -12.27 17.52 25.14
C SER A 441 -11.92 18.31 26.41
N ARG A 442 -12.39 17.89 27.60
CA ARG A 442 -12.01 18.55 28.86
C ARG A 442 -10.50 18.44 29.17
N ARG A 443 -9.83 17.38 28.74
CA ARG A 443 -8.36 17.26 28.85
C ARG A 443 -7.62 18.18 27.87
N LEU A 444 -8.07 18.27 26.62
CA LEU A 444 -7.50 19.16 25.60
C LEU A 444 -7.74 20.65 25.93
N SER A 445 -8.92 21.01 26.44
CA SER A 445 -9.22 22.36 26.91
C SER A 445 -8.42 22.76 28.15
N ARG A 446 -8.13 21.82 29.07
CA ARG A 446 -7.23 22.05 30.22
C ARG A 446 -5.76 22.20 29.81
N TRP A 447 -5.35 21.60 28.70
CA TRP A 447 -4.01 21.73 28.14
C TRP A 447 -3.82 23.04 27.37
N MET A 448 -4.84 23.48 26.62
CA MET A 448 -4.80 24.76 25.89
C MET A 448 -5.12 25.99 26.76
N GLY A 449 -5.74 25.82 27.93
CA GLY A 449 -5.97 26.88 28.92
C GLY A 449 -4.82 27.09 29.92
N ARG A 450 -3.67 26.44 29.71
CA ARG A 450 -2.41 26.69 30.43
C ARG A 450 -1.31 27.01 29.40
N ARG A 451 -1.44 28.15 28.73
CA ARG A 451 -0.32 28.89 28.12
C ARG A 451 -0.57 30.36 28.32
#